data_AF-A0A8C0G8A7-F1
#
_entry.id   AF-A0A8C0G8A7-F1
#
_cell.length_a   1.000
_cell.length_b   1.000
_cell.length_c   1.000
_cell.angle_alpha   90.00
_cell.angle_beta   90.00
_cell.angle_gamma   90.00
#
_symmetry.space_group_name_H-M   'P 1'
#
loop_
_entity.id
_entity.type
_entity.pdbx_description
1 polymer ?
#
loop_
_entity_poly.entity_id
_entity_poly.type
_entity_poly.pdbx_seq_one_letter_code
_entity_poly.pdbx_strand_id
1 'polypeptide(L)'
;MEIPPSHYPATRAAVVAVNYINYQHGSPNKIFTLQKVTKASTEDIPDVGHKYHLKFSLEDILHQDNAINCTAEILYLLSNQRTAPQVHFTVEGEFKKNTDEADNKFYNRIKSLQEPLVAQNIPDNYGNTSPEMEPISHLARVACGYIIWQNSTENTLYNLFQIRDVKQVVSNAPISALG
;
A
#
# COMPACT_ATOMS: atom_id res chain seq x y z
N MET A 1 -10.47 -21.40 12.11
CA MET A 1 -9.47 -21.70 13.15
C MET A 1 -8.78 -20.40 13.58
N GLU A 2 -8.85 -20.06 14.87
CA GLU A 2 -8.10 -18.90 15.41
C GLU A 2 -6.59 -19.13 15.29
N ILE A 3 -5.84 -18.08 14.95
CA ILE A 3 -4.38 -18.11 14.89
C ILE A 3 -3.82 -16.97 15.74
N PRO A 4 -2.62 -17.11 16.33
CA PRO A 4 -2.03 -16.01 17.09
C PRO A 4 -1.86 -14.76 16.20
N PRO A 5 -2.30 -13.56 16.64
CA PRO A 5 -2.21 -12.35 15.83
C PRO A 5 -0.77 -11.96 15.44
N SER A 6 0.22 -12.36 16.24
CA SER A 6 1.65 -12.17 15.96
C SER A 6 2.26 -13.26 15.06
N HIS A 7 1.49 -14.28 14.67
CA HIS A 7 1.98 -15.35 13.81
C HIS A 7 2.15 -14.85 12.37
N TYR A 8 3.21 -15.31 11.70
CA TYR A 8 3.59 -14.80 10.37
C TYR A 8 2.47 -14.83 9.30
N PRO A 9 1.54 -15.81 9.24
CA PRO A 9 0.45 -15.79 8.26
C PRO A 9 -0.50 -14.62 8.49
N ALA A 10 -0.79 -14.28 9.76
CA ALA A 10 -1.62 -13.13 10.10
C ALA A 10 -0.96 -11.83 9.67
N THR A 11 0.34 -11.67 9.93
CA THR A 11 1.12 -10.50 9.50
C THR A 11 1.18 -10.38 7.97
N ARG A 12 1.45 -11.48 7.27
CA ARG A 12 1.52 -11.49 5.80
C ARG A 12 0.18 -11.08 5.17
N ALA A 13 -0.93 -11.69 5.62
CA ALA A 13 -2.26 -11.33 5.15
C ALA A 13 -2.62 -9.87 5.48
N ALA A 14 -2.27 -9.38 6.67
CA ALA A 14 -2.48 -7.98 7.04
C ALA A 14 -1.68 -7.03 6.13
N VAL A 15 -0.43 -7.36 5.81
CA VAL A 15 0.41 -6.57 4.89
C VAL A 15 -0.18 -6.54 3.47
N VAL A 16 -0.78 -7.62 2.99
CA VAL A 16 -1.52 -7.61 1.71
C VAL A 16 -2.70 -6.63 1.77
N ALA A 17 -3.49 -6.68 2.84
CA ALA A 17 -4.60 -5.74 3.02
C ALA A 17 -4.12 -4.27 3.07
N VAL A 18 -3.04 -3.99 3.80
CA VAL A 18 -2.44 -2.64 3.87
C VAL A 18 -2.00 -2.15 2.49
N ASN A 19 -1.36 -3.00 1.70
CA ASN A 19 -0.90 -2.63 0.35
C ASN A 19 -2.08 -2.40 -0.61
N TYR A 20 -3.14 -3.20 -0.49
CA TYR A 20 -4.38 -2.98 -1.22
C TYR A 20 -5.03 -1.64 -0.84
N ILE A 21 -5.10 -1.33 0.47
CA ILE A 21 -5.64 -0.05 0.98
C ILE A 21 -4.80 1.14 0.50
N ASN A 22 -3.47 1.04 0.54
CA ASN A 22 -2.58 2.08 0.03
C ASN A 22 -2.80 2.33 -1.47
N TYR A 23 -2.98 1.28 -2.27
CA TYR A 23 -3.26 1.45 -3.69
C TYR A 23 -4.59 2.17 -3.94
N GLN A 24 -5.63 1.87 -3.15
CA GLN A 24 -6.98 2.43 -3.32
C GLN A 24 -7.14 3.84 -2.72
N HIS A 25 -6.47 4.11 -1.59
CA HIS A 25 -6.73 5.29 -0.76
C HIS A 25 -5.48 6.09 -0.40
N GLY A 26 -4.29 5.64 -0.78
CA GLY A 26 -3.05 6.35 -0.56
C GLY A 26 -2.81 7.45 -1.59
N SER A 27 -1.90 8.36 -1.26
CA SER A 27 -1.47 9.45 -2.12
C SER A 27 -0.01 9.82 -1.82
N PRO A 28 0.63 10.71 -2.60
CA PRO A 28 1.96 11.24 -2.28
C PRO A 28 2.07 11.85 -0.87
N ASN A 29 0.95 12.25 -0.28
CA ASN A 29 0.86 12.79 1.08
C ASN A 29 0.00 11.93 2.02
N LYS A 30 -0.31 10.66 1.67
CA LYS A 30 -1.08 9.75 2.55
C LYS A 30 -0.59 8.32 2.40
N ILE A 31 0.02 7.76 3.44
CA ILE A 31 0.58 6.41 3.42
C ILE A 31 0.21 5.67 4.70
N PHE A 32 -0.47 4.54 4.56
CA PHE A 32 -0.85 3.70 5.67
C PHE A 32 0.21 2.64 5.96
N THR A 33 0.50 2.42 7.24
CA THR A 33 1.30 1.29 7.73
C THR A 33 0.48 0.40 8.65
N LEU A 34 0.85 -0.88 8.70
CA LEU A 34 0.32 -1.80 9.71
C LEU A 34 0.91 -1.43 11.08
N GLN A 35 0.04 -1.12 12.04
CA GLN A 35 0.44 -0.92 13.42
C GLN A 35 0.44 -2.27 14.17
N LYS A 36 -0.73 -2.88 14.28
CA LYS A 36 -0.87 -4.15 15.03
C LYS A 36 -2.04 -4.98 14.52
N VAL A 37 -1.82 -6.28 14.38
CA VAL A 37 -2.90 -7.26 14.24
C VAL A 37 -3.43 -7.59 15.64
N THR A 38 -4.73 -7.40 15.85
CA THR A 38 -5.39 -7.62 17.14
C THR A 38 -6.16 -8.94 17.17
N LYS A 39 -6.68 -9.40 16.03
CA LYS A 39 -7.31 -10.72 15.87
C LYS A 39 -6.99 -11.30 14.50
N ALA A 40 -6.85 -12.61 14.43
CA ALA A 40 -6.65 -13.32 13.19
C ALA A 40 -7.22 -14.73 13.28
N SER A 41 -7.97 -15.12 12.26
CA SER A 41 -8.40 -16.50 12.07
C SER A 41 -8.26 -16.89 10.60
N THR A 42 -8.19 -18.19 10.36
CA THR A 42 -8.13 -18.77 9.03
C THR A 42 -9.28 -19.73 8.80
N GLU A 43 -9.76 -19.78 7.58
CA GLU A 43 -10.80 -20.67 7.09
C GLU A 43 -10.27 -21.33 5.82
N ASP A 44 -10.17 -22.65 5.85
CA ASP A 44 -9.88 -23.45 4.66
C ASP A 44 -11.19 -23.68 3.91
N ILE A 45 -11.27 -23.20 2.67
CA ILE A 45 -12.45 -23.33 1.81
C ILE A 45 -12.12 -24.41 0.76
N PRO A 46 -12.76 -25.60 0.85
CA PRO A 46 -12.48 -26.72 -0.05
C PRO A 46 -12.54 -26.30 -1.53
N ASP A 47 -11.52 -26.72 -2.28
CA ASP A 47 -11.36 -26.44 -3.72
C ASP A 47 -11.28 -24.95 -4.11
N VAL A 48 -11.24 -24.03 -3.15
CA VAL A 48 -11.19 -22.58 -3.38
C VAL A 48 -9.87 -21.98 -2.91
N GLY A 49 -9.53 -22.11 -1.63
CA GLY A 49 -8.49 -21.26 -1.06
C GLY A 49 -8.45 -21.20 0.46
N HIS A 50 -7.42 -20.52 0.97
CA HIS A 50 -7.33 -20.16 2.38
C HIS A 50 -7.76 -18.72 2.58
N LYS A 51 -8.83 -18.54 3.36
CA LYS A 51 -9.35 -17.23 3.74
C LYS A 51 -8.82 -16.84 5.11
N TYR A 52 -8.38 -15.59 5.24
CA TYR A 52 -7.93 -14.99 6.48
C TYR A 52 -8.90 -13.91 6.91
N HIS A 53 -9.36 -13.98 8.15
CA HIS A 53 -10.21 -12.98 8.78
C HIS A 53 -9.39 -12.21 9.81
N LEU A 54 -9.20 -10.93 9.60
CA LEU A 54 -8.27 -10.11 10.36
C LEU A 54 -8.96 -8.93 11.01
N LYS A 55 -8.54 -8.58 12.23
CA LYS A 55 -8.67 -7.24 12.78
C LYS A 55 -7.29 -6.67 13.04
N PHE A 56 -7.04 -5.46 12.56
CA PHE A 56 -5.76 -4.77 12.74
C PHE A 56 -5.97 -3.26 12.80
N SER A 57 -4.95 -2.54 13.22
CA SER A 57 -4.92 -1.08 13.18
C SER A 57 -3.93 -0.57 12.13
N LEU A 58 -4.31 0.53 11.47
CA LEU A 58 -3.51 1.29 10.53
C LEU A 58 -3.11 2.63 11.13
N GLU A 59 -1.99 3.18 10.68
CA GLU A 59 -1.61 4.58 10.94
C GLU A 59 -1.21 5.26 9.63
N ASP A 60 -1.60 6.53 9.46
CA ASP A 60 -1.03 7.40 8.43
C ASP A 60 0.30 7.96 8.92
N ILE A 61 1.41 7.44 8.39
CA ILE A 61 2.76 7.73 8.89
C ILE A 61 3.21 9.17 8.64
N LEU A 62 2.57 9.87 7.70
CA LEU A 62 2.93 11.23 7.34
C LEU A 62 2.29 12.28 8.24
N HIS A 63 1.22 11.89 8.93
CA HIS A 63 0.43 12.78 9.76
C HIS A 63 0.36 12.35 11.22
N GLN A 64 0.89 11.16 11.55
CA GLN A 64 0.94 10.60 12.91
C GLN A 64 -0.44 10.67 13.59
N ASP A 65 -1.47 10.36 12.81
CA ASP A 65 -2.85 10.36 13.30
C ASP A 65 -3.12 9.14 14.19
N ASN A 66 -4.14 9.24 15.04
CA ASN A 66 -4.60 8.12 15.85
C ASN A 66 -4.88 6.88 14.98
N ALA A 67 -4.42 5.72 15.44
CA ALA A 67 -4.57 4.47 14.72
C ALA A 67 -6.05 4.16 14.41
N ILE A 68 -6.31 3.73 13.16
CA ILE A 68 -7.64 3.41 12.63
C ILE A 68 -7.79 1.90 12.62
N ASN A 69 -8.81 1.38 13.31
CA ASN A 69 -9.09 -0.06 13.27
C ASN A 69 -9.71 -0.46 11.94
N CYS A 70 -9.29 -1.61 11.44
CA CYS A 70 -9.74 -2.21 10.20
C CYS A 70 -10.13 -3.67 10.47
N THR A 71 -11.16 -4.12 9.77
CA THR A 71 -11.46 -5.54 9.61
C THR A 71 -11.21 -5.90 8.15
N ALA A 72 -10.55 -7.02 7.87
CA ALA A 72 -10.33 -7.46 6.49
C ALA A 72 -10.47 -8.97 6.32
N GLU A 73 -10.89 -9.35 5.13
CA GLU A 73 -10.93 -10.71 4.64
C GLU A 73 -9.98 -10.84 3.44
N ILE A 74 -9.04 -11.78 3.50
CA ILE A 74 -8.04 -12.01 2.46
C ILE A 74 -8.15 -13.46 2.02
N LEU A 75 -8.52 -13.70 0.77
CA LEU A 75 -8.62 -15.04 0.19
C LEU A 75 -7.47 -15.29 -0.78
N TYR A 76 -6.61 -16.23 -0.44
CA TYR A 76 -5.62 -16.79 -1.36
C TYR A 76 -6.23 -18.00 -2.07
N LEU A 77 -6.35 -17.92 -3.39
CA LEU A 77 -6.93 -19.00 -4.19
C LEU A 77 -5.92 -20.14 -4.39
N LEU A 78 -6.39 -21.39 -4.39
CA LEU A 78 -5.60 -22.59 -4.71
C LEU A 78 -5.18 -22.68 -6.20
N SER A 79 -5.52 -21.66 -7.00
CA SER A 79 -5.37 -21.67 -8.46
C SER A 79 -3.94 -21.96 -8.90
N ASN A 80 -3.82 -22.84 -9.90
CA ASN A 80 -2.58 -23.13 -10.62
C ASN A 80 -2.06 -21.90 -11.40
N GLN A 81 -2.92 -20.90 -11.59
CA GLN A 81 -2.58 -19.62 -12.18
C GLN A 81 -2.28 -18.62 -11.07
N ARG A 82 -1.24 -17.79 -11.26
CA ARG A 82 -0.94 -16.68 -10.34
C ARG A 82 -2.08 -15.66 -10.39
N THR A 83 -3.04 -15.82 -9.49
CA THR A 83 -4.15 -14.89 -9.26
C THR A 83 -3.88 -14.06 -8.01
N ALA A 84 -4.17 -12.77 -8.08
CA ALA A 84 -4.08 -11.89 -6.92
C ALA A 84 -5.01 -12.38 -5.79
N PRO A 85 -4.63 -12.21 -4.51
CA PRO A 85 -5.52 -12.46 -3.39
C PRO A 85 -6.77 -11.59 -3.49
N GLN A 86 -7.95 -12.12 -3.18
CA GLN A 86 -9.14 -11.29 -3.07
C GLN A 86 -9.14 -10.59 -1.72
N VAL A 87 -9.35 -9.27 -1.72
CA VAL A 87 -9.29 -8.45 -0.51
C VAL A 87 -10.62 -7.74 -0.33
N HIS A 88 -11.25 -7.95 0.81
CA HIS A 88 -12.37 -7.14 1.29
C HIS A 88 -11.97 -6.52 2.62
N PHE A 89 -12.31 -5.25 2.84
CA PHE A 89 -12.00 -4.60 4.12
C PHE A 89 -13.05 -3.57 4.48
N THR A 90 -13.13 -3.29 5.78
CA THR A 90 -13.91 -2.20 6.36
C THR A 90 -13.05 -1.46 7.36
N VAL A 91 -13.31 -0.16 7.50
CA VAL A 91 -12.64 0.72 8.45
C VAL A 91 -13.63 1.16 9.52
N GLU A 92 -13.20 1.16 10.78
CA GLU A 92 -13.99 1.70 11.89
C GLU A 92 -13.81 3.22 11.93
N GLY A 93 -14.59 3.93 11.09
CA GLY A 93 -14.54 5.39 10.93
C GLY A 93 -14.19 5.82 9.51
N GLU A 94 -13.48 6.93 9.38
CA GLU A 94 -13.04 7.48 8.09
C GLU A 94 -11.54 7.77 8.11
N PHE A 95 -10.92 7.77 6.93
CA PHE A 95 -9.54 8.26 6.78
C PHE A 95 -9.54 9.78 6.98
N LYS A 96 -9.12 10.21 8.17
CA LYS A 96 -9.41 11.54 8.74
C LYS A 96 -8.86 12.73 7.95
N LYS A 97 -7.75 12.56 7.21
CA LYS A 97 -7.03 13.69 6.62
C LYS A 97 -7.33 13.87 5.15
N ASN A 98 -7.89 15.02 4.78
CA ASN A 98 -7.90 15.47 3.40
C ASN A 98 -6.48 15.93 3.02
N THR A 99 -5.93 15.37 1.93
CA THR A 99 -4.59 15.68 1.41
C THR A 99 -4.61 16.43 0.09
N ASP A 100 -5.79 16.83 -0.39
CA ASP A 100 -6.01 17.45 -1.70
C ASP A 100 -5.15 18.68 -1.92
N GLU A 101 -5.01 19.56 -0.92
CA GLU A 101 -4.18 20.76 -1.05
C GLU A 101 -2.69 20.40 -1.25
N ALA A 102 -2.17 19.48 -0.43
CA ALA A 102 -0.78 19.04 -0.49
C ALA A 102 -0.49 18.25 -1.79
N ASP A 103 -1.42 17.39 -2.20
CA ASP A 103 -1.34 16.62 -3.43
C ASP A 103 -1.44 17.53 -4.66
N ASN A 104 -2.31 18.55 -4.66
CA ASN A 104 -2.39 19.56 -5.72
C ASN A 104 -1.11 20.41 -5.80
N LYS A 105 -0.52 20.77 -4.66
CA LYS A 105 0.76 21.49 -4.62
C LYS A 105 1.88 20.63 -5.24
N PHE A 106 1.94 19.34 -4.91
CA PHE A 106 2.87 18.41 -5.52
C PHE A 106 2.64 18.27 -7.03
N TYR A 107 1.41 18.07 -7.46
CA TYR A 107 1.03 17.99 -8.87
C TYR A 107 1.47 19.24 -9.64
N ASN A 108 1.15 20.43 -9.13
CA ASN A 108 1.52 21.70 -9.76
C ASN A 108 3.04 21.87 -9.86
N ARG A 109 3.80 21.45 -8.83
CA ARG A 109 5.26 21.45 -8.85
C ARG A 109 5.81 20.57 -9.96
N ILE A 110 5.33 19.32 -10.07
CA ILE A 110 5.78 18.37 -11.12
C ILE A 110 5.41 18.87 -12.51
N LYS A 111 4.23 19.49 -12.64
CA LYS A 111 3.76 20.08 -13.91
C LYS A 111 4.58 21.28 -14.35
N SER A 112 5.12 22.07 -13.41
CA SER A 112 5.87 23.29 -13.71
C SER A 112 7.37 23.06 -13.92
N LEU A 113 7.86 21.82 -13.84
CA LEU A 113 9.27 21.52 -14.09
C LEU A 113 9.65 21.88 -15.53
N GLN A 114 10.78 22.56 -15.71
CA GLN A 114 11.29 22.92 -17.04
C GLN A 114 11.80 21.70 -17.81
N GLU A 115 12.38 20.74 -17.08
CA GLU A 115 12.85 19.47 -17.62
C GLU A 115 12.12 18.31 -16.94
N PRO A 116 11.86 17.20 -17.65
CA PRO A 116 11.24 16.03 -17.04
C PRO A 116 12.06 15.51 -15.86
N LEU A 117 11.38 15.18 -14.75
CA LEU A 117 12.05 14.62 -13.59
C LEU A 117 12.75 13.30 -13.94
N VAL A 118 14.04 13.21 -13.60
CA VAL A 118 14.83 11.98 -13.66
C VAL A 118 15.58 11.84 -12.34
N ALA A 119 15.41 10.70 -11.67
CA ALA A 119 16.12 10.41 -10.44
C ALA A 119 16.38 8.90 -10.29
N GLN A 120 17.32 8.56 -9.42
CA GLN A 120 17.76 7.18 -9.18
C GLN A 120 18.03 6.97 -7.70
N ASN A 121 17.99 5.70 -7.27
CA ASN A 121 18.38 5.24 -5.94
C ASN A 121 17.69 6.04 -4.81
N ILE A 122 16.36 5.92 -4.73
CA ILE A 122 15.54 6.56 -3.68
C ILE A 122 14.89 5.47 -2.80
N PRO A 123 15.19 5.38 -1.49
CA PRO A 123 16.25 6.10 -0.79
C PRO A 123 17.65 5.70 -1.28
N ASP A 124 18.67 6.47 -0.94
CA ASP A 124 20.06 6.11 -1.22
C ASP A 124 20.52 4.89 -0.39
N ASN A 125 21.77 4.45 -0.58
CA ASN A 125 22.33 3.30 0.14
C ASN A 125 22.44 3.50 1.66
N TYR A 126 22.26 4.72 2.15
CA TYR A 126 22.27 5.07 3.57
C TYR A 126 20.84 5.27 4.12
N GLY A 127 19.82 5.06 3.30
CA GLY A 127 18.42 5.23 3.69
C GLY A 127 17.91 6.67 3.57
N ASN A 128 18.69 7.60 3.01
CA ASN A 128 18.28 9.00 2.90
C ASN A 128 17.40 9.25 1.68
N THR A 129 16.40 10.10 1.84
CA THR A 129 15.59 10.67 0.76
C THR A 129 15.59 12.18 0.92
N SER A 130 15.86 12.93 -0.16
CA SER A 130 15.76 14.39 -0.06
C SER A 130 14.29 14.81 0.09
N PRO A 131 13.99 15.93 0.78
CA PRO A 131 12.60 16.38 0.97
C PRO A 131 11.84 16.55 -0.36
N GLU A 132 12.56 16.92 -1.41
CA GLU A 132 12.04 17.06 -2.75
C GLU A 132 11.55 15.75 -3.40
N MET A 133 12.14 14.62 -2.99
CA MET A 133 11.85 13.28 -3.51
C MET A 133 10.92 12.47 -2.61
N GLU A 134 10.60 12.94 -1.41
CA GLU A 134 9.67 12.25 -0.50
C GLU A 134 8.31 11.97 -1.14
N PRO A 135 7.62 12.95 -1.78
CA PRO A 135 6.33 12.66 -2.41
C PRO A 135 6.42 11.64 -3.55
N ILE A 136 7.57 11.55 -4.23
CA ILE A 136 7.82 10.55 -5.28
C ILE A 136 8.04 9.17 -4.66
N SER A 137 8.78 9.10 -3.55
CA SER A 137 8.94 7.88 -2.75
C SER A 137 7.59 7.37 -2.25
N HIS A 138 6.74 8.25 -1.74
CA HIS A 138 5.39 7.92 -1.28
C HIS A 138 4.49 7.46 -2.44
N LEU A 139 4.50 8.18 -3.56
CA LEU A 139 3.77 7.77 -4.76
C LEU A 139 4.21 6.38 -5.25
N ALA A 140 5.51 6.09 -5.22
CA ALA A 140 6.02 4.77 -5.57
C ALA A 140 5.56 3.70 -4.58
N ARG A 141 5.47 3.98 -3.27
CA ARG A 141 4.89 3.06 -2.27
C ARG A 141 3.43 2.78 -2.56
N VAL A 142 2.63 3.80 -2.86
CA VAL A 142 1.21 3.66 -3.26
C VAL A 142 1.07 2.76 -4.49
N ALA A 143 1.81 3.08 -5.55
CA ALA A 143 1.78 2.29 -6.78
C ALA A 143 2.31 0.86 -6.58
N CYS A 144 3.35 0.70 -5.77
CA CYS A 144 3.90 -0.62 -5.42
C CYS A 144 2.91 -1.46 -4.60
N GLY A 145 1.98 -0.82 -3.87
CA GLY A 145 0.87 -1.50 -3.20
C GLY A 145 0.08 -2.42 -4.15
N TYR A 146 -0.17 -1.97 -5.38
CA TYR A 146 -0.78 -2.81 -6.43
C TYR A 146 0.10 -4.01 -6.78
N ILE A 147 1.38 -3.78 -7.05
CA ILE A 147 2.31 -4.85 -7.44
C ILE A 147 2.45 -5.89 -6.32
N ILE A 148 2.59 -5.44 -5.07
CA ILE A 148 2.68 -6.31 -3.90
C ILE A 148 1.39 -7.11 -3.75
N TRP A 149 0.22 -6.46 -3.78
CA TRP A 149 -1.06 -7.14 -3.70
C TRP A 149 -1.21 -8.20 -4.79
N GLN A 150 -1.00 -7.82 -6.05
CA GLN A 150 -1.20 -8.70 -7.21
C GLN A 150 -0.30 -9.94 -7.21
N ASN A 151 0.88 -9.85 -6.60
CA ASN A 151 1.87 -10.93 -6.62
C ASN A 151 1.99 -11.69 -5.29
N SER A 152 1.22 -11.30 -4.27
CA SER A 152 1.32 -11.92 -2.95
C SER A 152 0.70 -13.31 -2.90
N THR A 153 1.35 -14.19 -2.15
CA THR A 153 0.89 -15.52 -1.74
C THR A 153 1.07 -15.64 -0.22
N GLU A 154 0.55 -16.71 0.37
CA GLU A 154 0.74 -17.00 1.80
C GLU A 154 2.23 -17.13 2.21
N ASN A 155 3.11 -17.39 1.24
CA ASN A 155 4.54 -17.60 1.44
C ASN A 155 5.40 -16.36 1.19
N THR A 156 4.80 -15.24 0.78
CA THR A 156 5.53 -14.01 0.47
C THR A 156 5.31 -12.92 1.51
N LEU A 157 6.31 -12.07 1.68
CA LEU A 157 6.21 -10.82 2.43
C LEU A 157 7.01 -9.76 1.68
N TYR A 158 6.38 -9.14 0.68
CA TYR A 158 7.04 -8.15 -0.16
C TYR A 158 7.04 -6.77 0.50
N ASN A 159 8.09 -6.01 0.24
CA ASN A 159 8.23 -4.61 0.62
C ASN A 159 8.91 -3.85 -0.52
N LEU A 160 8.57 -2.58 -0.70
CA LEU A 160 9.34 -1.70 -1.58
C LEU A 160 10.66 -1.35 -0.90
N PHE A 161 11.76 -1.86 -1.45
CA PHE A 161 13.10 -1.57 -0.93
C PHE A 161 13.62 -0.22 -1.40
N GLN A 162 13.57 0.05 -2.71
CA GLN A 162 14.16 1.23 -3.34
C GLN A 162 13.54 1.47 -4.72
N ILE A 163 13.41 2.73 -5.11
CA ILE A 163 13.25 3.15 -6.50
C ILE A 163 14.65 3.19 -7.12
N ARG A 164 14.92 2.25 -8.01
CA ARG A 164 16.20 2.22 -8.72
C ARG A 164 16.32 3.37 -9.71
N ASP A 165 15.29 3.57 -10.52
CA ASP A 165 15.19 4.60 -11.55
C ASP A 165 13.75 5.12 -11.61
N VAL A 166 13.60 6.44 -11.74
CA VAL A 166 12.32 7.09 -12.06
C VAL A 166 12.54 8.15 -13.12
N LYS A 167 11.65 8.17 -14.11
CA LYS A 167 11.64 9.15 -15.19
C LYS A 167 10.21 9.59 -15.47
N GLN A 168 9.97 10.88 -15.41
CA GLN A 168 8.72 11.48 -15.84
C GLN A 168 8.55 11.30 -17.35
N VAL A 169 7.38 10.81 -17.75
CA VAL A 169 6.95 10.78 -19.15
C VAL A 169 6.09 12.00 -19.40
N VAL A 170 6.50 12.83 -20.38
CA VAL A 170 5.76 14.05 -20.74
C VAL A 170 4.46 13.66 -21.45
N SER A 171 3.35 14.24 -21.00
CA SER A 171 2.02 14.06 -21.59
C SER A 171 1.40 15.41 -21.91
N ASN A 172 0.69 15.49 -23.04
CA ASN A 172 -0.03 16.69 -23.46
C ASN A 172 -1.40 16.86 -22.75
N ALA A 173 -1.87 15.82 -22.05
CA ALA A 173 -3.11 15.83 -21.30
C ALA A 173 -2.85 15.51 -19.81
N PRO A 174 -3.65 16.08 -18.87
CA PRO A 174 -3.67 15.60 -17.51
C PRO A 174 -4.06 14.11 -17.52
N ILE A 175 -3.22 13.27 -16.92
CA ILE A 175 -3.51 11.86 -16.77
C ILE A 175 -4.56 11.75 -15.68
N SER A 176 -5.83 11.62 -16.07
CA SER A 176 -6.89 11.25 -15.13
C SER A 176 -6.70 9.79 -14.74
N ALA A 177 -6.67 9.49 -13.44
CA ALA A 177 -6.78 8.11 -12.97
C ALA A 177 -8.10 7.54 -13.48
N LEU A 178 -8.03 6.49 -14.31
CA LEU A 178 -9.19 5.63 -14.55
C LEU A 178 -9.45 4.92 -13.21
N GLY A 179 -10.52 5.33 -12.55
CA GLY A 179 -11.05 4.65 -11.36
C GLY A 179 -11.61 3.28 -11.70
#